data_AF-Q1LTI2-F1
#
_entry.id   AF-Q1LTI2-F1
#
_cell.length_a   1.000
_cell.length_b   1.000
_cell.length_c   1.000
_cell.angle_alpha   90.00
_cell.angle_beta   90.00
_cell.angle_gamma   90.00
#
_symmetry.space_group_name_H-M   'P 1'
#
loop_
_entity.id
_entity.type
_entity.pdbx_description
1 polymer ?
#
loop_
_entity_poly.entity_id
_entity_poly.type
_entity_poly.pdbx_seq_one_letter_code
_entity_poly.pdbx_strand_id
1 'polypeptide(L)'
;MAHMFALLLAVATLITGILWLIKKFKLLLIPCENTNLFRYNNNLVNLGASVFPVLLLVFIVRSFIIEPYQIPSSSMMPTLLVGDFILVNKFAYGIKNPITQNTIINIGHPKRGDIVVFQYPYNTKQTYVKRVIGLPGDLVSYDPIVKHITIKPGWVNHNTSKKSEIAVTYSDITLSDFVQNLNTDNHCYTNNNFTQQIKIDRLFCRNVRLLQCQESLDGVVHNILFLPKLDQDQSNINNQLAAYMLREWIVPQDQYFMMGDNRDNSSDSRYWGFVPEKNLVGKAIIIWISFDKQEGQWPTGIRFSHIGGIR
;
A
#
# COMPACT_ATOMS: atom_id res chain seq x y z
N MET A 1 -5.57 12.42 -7.68
CA MET A 1 -5.26 13.58 -6.81
C MET A 1 -3.76 13.75 -6.53
N ALA A 2 -2.97 12.68 -6.33
CA ALA A 2 -1.53 12.79 -6.03
C ALA A 2 -0.71 13.59 -7.08
N HIS A 3 -0.95 13.37 -8.39
CA HIS A 3 -0.25 14.12 -9.44
C HIS A 3 -0.53 15.62 -9.43
N MET A 4 -1.74 16.05 -9.05
CA MET A 4 -2.08 17.47 -8.98
C MET A 4 -1.32 18.18 -7.86
N PHE A 5 -1.20 17.54 -6.70
CA PHE A 5 -0.44 18.10 -5.60
C PHE A 5 1.04 18.22 -5.95
N ALA A 6 1.62 17.18 -6.57
CA ALA A 6 3.01 17.21 -7.02
C ALA A 6 3.25 18.33 -8.05
N LEU A 7 2.33 18.49 -9.02
CA LEU A 7 2.40 19.57 -10.01
C LEU A 7 2.28 20.95 -9.36
N LEU A 8 1.33 21.14 -8.44
CA LEU A 8 1.15 22.40 -7.73
C LEU A 8 2.39 22.76 -6.91
N LEU A 9 2.96 21.79 -6.19
CA LEU A 9 4.18 21.98 -5.42
C LEU A 9 5.37 22.31 -6.33
N ALA A 10 5.49 21.64 -7.49
CA ALA A 10 6.53 21.93 -8.47
C ALA A 10 6.42 23.35 -9.03
N VAL A 11 5.22 23.78 -9.42
CA VAL A 11 4.94 25.14 -9.91
C VAL A 11 5.22 26.17 -8.84
N ALA A 12 4.77 25.95 -7.60
CA ALA A 12 5.04 26.84 -6.47
C ALA A 12 6.54 26.97 -6.17
N THR A 13 7.28 25.86 -6.21
CA THR A 13 8.74 25.84 -6.02
C THR A 13 9.46 26.55 -7.16
N LEU A 14 8.99 26.42 -8.41
CA LEU A 14 9.54 27.10 -9.56
C LEU A 14 9.32 28.63 -9.49
N ILE A 15 8.10 29.07 -9.17
CA ILE A 15 7.77 30.49 -9.01
C ILE A 15 8.62 31.12 -7.89
N THR A 16 8.67 30.48 -6.73
CA THR A 16 9.47 30.97 -5.59
C THR A 16 10.98 30.93 -5.88
N GLY A 17 11.44 29.96 -6.67
CA GLY A 17 12.83 29.88 -7.15
C GLY A 17 13.20 31.02 -8.10
N ILE A 18 12.31 31.39 -9.02
CA ILE A 18 12.51 32.55 -9.90
C ILE A 18 12.60 33.84 -9.05
N LEU A 19 11.71 34.03 -8.08
CA LEU A 19 11.75 35.19 -7.18
C LEU A 19 13.05 35.24 -6.35
N TRP A 20 13.51 34.09 -5.87
CA TRP A 20 14.78 33.96 -5.15
C TRP A 20 15.98 34.32 -6.03
N LEU A 21 16.00 33.86 -7.29
CA LEU A 21 17.03 34.23 -8.27
C LEU A 21 17.03 35.72 -8.56
N ILE A 22 15.86 36.33 -8.82
CA ILE A 22 15.73 37.78 -9.05
C ILE A 22 16.30 38.58 -7.88
N LYS A 23 15.97 38.20 -6.64
CA LYS A 23 16.50 38.85 -5.43
C LYS A 23 18.02 38.72 -5.36
N LYS A 24 18.56 37.53 -5.61
CA LYS A 24 20.00 37.25 -5.54
C LYS A 24 20.79 38.01 -6.62
N PHE A 25 20.28 38.06 -7.86
CA PHE A 25 20.89 38.83 -8.94
C PHE A 25 20.78 40.35 -8.72
N LYS A 26 19.65 40.85 -8.18
CA LYS A 26 19.50 42.27 -7.85
C LYS A 26 20.43 42.71 -6.71
N LEU A 27 20.69 41.83 -5.75
CA LEU A 27 21.71 42.02 -4.69
C LEU A 27 23.13 42.07 -5.26
N LEU A 28 23.40 41.31 -6.34
CA LEU A 28 24.71 41.26 -7.03
C LEU A 28 24.95 42.45 -7.96
N LEU A 29 23.89 43.03 -8.57
CA LEU A 29 24.00 44.07 -9.60
C LEU A 29 23.90 45.51 -9.07
N ILE A 30 23.33 45.73 -7.87
CA ILE A 30 23.09 47.08 -7.34
C ILE A 30 23.67 47.17 -5.92
N PRO A 31 24.96 47.57 -5.77
CA PRO A 31 25.51 47.92 -4.47
C PRO A 31 24.98 49.30 -4.08
N CYS A 32 24.00 49.33 -3.18
CA CYS A 32 23.52 50.52 -2.48
C CYS A 32 23.25 51.75 -3.36
N GLU A 33 22.03 51.91 -3.89
CA GLU A 33 21.51 53.27 -4.00
C GLU A 33 19.99 53.38 -3.80
N ASN A 34 19.69 54.45 -3.10
CA ASN A 34 18.45 54.92 -2.47
C ASN A 34 17.24 54.85 -3.42
N THR A 35 16.09 54.26 -3.04
CA THR A 35 14.79 54.58 -3.68
C THR A 35 13.59 53.99 -2.93
N ASN A 36 12.80 54.88 -2.33
CA ASN A 36 11.53 54.60 -1.65
C ASN A 36 10.39 54.11 -2.58
N LEU A 37 10.58 54.11 -3.92
CA LEU A 37 9.58 53.65 -4.90
C LEU A 37 9.48 52.11 -5.02
N PHE A 38 10.50 51.38 -4.55
CA PHE A 38 10.56 49.90 -4.67
C PHE A 38 9.95 49.13 -3.50
N ARG A 39 9.37 49.83 -2.51
CA ARG A 39 8.96 49.23 -1.22
C ARG A 39 7.77 48.28 -1.32
N TYR A 40 6.89 48.42 -2.32
CA TYR A 40 5.67 47.60 -2.46
C TYR A 40 5.93 46.23 -3.12
N ASN A 41 6.70 46.17 -4.22
CA ASN A 41 7.08 44.90 -4.88
C ASN A 41 8.12 44.09 -4.08
N ASN A 42 8.88 44.75 -3.19
CA ASN A 42 9.84 44.06 -2.32
C ASN A 42 9.16 43.07 -1.37
N ASN A 43 7.92 43.31 -0.93
CA ASN A 43 7.27 42.42 0.04
C ASN A 43 6.96 41.03 -0.55
N LEU A 44 6.38 40.96 -1.75
CA LEU A 44 6.07 39.70 -2.42
C LEU A 44 7.34 38.94 -2.84
N VAL A 45 8.35 39.65 -3.37
CA VAL A 45 9.63 39.04 -3.73
C VAL A 45 10.37 38.53 -2.49
N ASN A 46 10.36 39.28 -1.39
CA ASN A 46 10.99 38.87 -0.13
C ASN A 46 10.28 37.66 0.49
N LEU A 47 8.95 37.64 0.48
CA LEU A 47 8.15 36.52 0.98
C LEU A 47 8.36 35.26 0.12
N GLY A 48 8.29 35.39 -1.20
CA GLY A 48 8.52 34.25 -2.11
C GLY A 48 9.94 33.68 -1.97
N ALA A 49 10.95 34.56 -1.86
CA ALA A 49 12.34 34.14 -1.70
C ALA A 49 12.64 33.50 -0.34
N SER A 50 11.96 33.89 0.75
CA SER A 50 12.17 33.30 2.07
C SER A 50 11.57 31.91 2.20
N VAL A 51 10.45 31.64 1.51
CA VAL A 51 9.75 30.35 1.53
C VAL A 51 10.38 29.32 0.57
N PHE A 52 11.12 29.78 -0.44
CA PHE A 52 11.75 28.91 -1.45
C PHE A 52 12.58 27.74 -0.88
N PRO A 53 13.52 27.91 0.07
CA PRO A 53 14.32 26.79 0.57
C PRO A 53 13.47 25.70 1.24
N VAL A 54 12.40 26.10 1.93
CA VAL A 54 11.46 25.17 2.58
C VAL A 54 10.66 24.40 1.53
N LEU A 55 10.10 25.10 0.53
CA LEU A 55 9.36 24.46 -0.56
C LEU A 55 10.26 23.53 -1.39
N LEU A 56 11.49 23.95 -1.69
CA LEU A 56 12.46 23.15 -2.42
C LEU A 56 12.80 21.87 -1.64
N LEU A 57 13.03 21.97 -0.33
CA LEU A 57 13.29 20.82 0.52
C LEU A 57 12.09 19.86 0.54
N VAL A 58 10.88 20.37 0.78
CA VAL A 58 9.65 19.56 0.77
C VAL A 58 9.44 18.92 -0.61
N PHE A 59 9.70 19.66 -1.69
CA PHE A 59 9.61 19.16 -3.05
C PHE A 59 10.60 18.03 -3.31
N ILE A 60 11.87 18.17 -2.93
CA ILE A 60 12.89 17.13 -3.10
C ILE A 60 12.53 15.89 -2.28
N VAL A 61 12.21 16.08 -0.99
CA VAL A 61 11.85 14.98 -0.09
C VAL A 61 10.65 14.21 -0.62
N ARG A 62 9.60 14.92 -1.05
CA ARG A 62 8.37 14.30 -1.55
C ARG A 62 8.54 13.64 -2.93
N SER A 63 9.30 14.29 -3.80
CA SER A 63 9.49 13.83 -5.18
C SER A 63 10.29 12.54 -5.23
N PHE A 64 11.30 12.42 -4.38
CA PHE A 64 12.25 11.31 -4.46
C PHE A 64 12.27 10.40 -3.23
N ILE A 65 12.16 10.95 -2.02
CA ILE A 65 12.38 10.19 -0.78
C ILE A 65 11.12 9.47 -0.28
N ILE A 66 10.12 10.23 0.16
CA ILE A 66 8.96 9.70 0.89
C ILE A 66 7.67 10.30 0.37
N GLU A 67 6.66 9.45 0.12
CA GLU A 67 5.30 9.90 -0.19
C GLU A 67 4.28 9.36 0.83
N PRO A 68 3.41 10.24 1.37
CA PRO A 68 2.32 9.80 2.24
C PRO A 68 1.14 9.26 1.44
N TYR A 69 0.57 8.13 1.89
CA TYR A 69 -0.66 7.54 1.35
C TYR A 69 -1.67 7.30 2.47
N GLN A 70 -2.96 7.48 2.16
CA GLN A 70 -4.05 7.06 3.03
C GLN A 70 -4.53 5.67 2.63
N ILE A 71 -4.84 4.82 3.61
CA ILE A 71 -5.42 3.50 3.42
C ILE A 71 -6.95 3.62 3.41
N PRO A 72 -7.60 3.39 2.25
CA PRO A 72 -9.05 3.54 2.13
C PRO A 72 -9.81 2.24 2.41
N SER A 73 -9.17 1.07 2.32
CA SER A 73 -9.82 -0.25 2.35
C SER A 73 -9.21 -1.22 3.36
N SER A 74 -9.98 -2.25 3.69
CA SER A 74 -9.70 -3.26 4.72
C SER A 74 -8.84 -4.46 4.27
N SER A 75 -8.39 -4.46 3.01
CA SER A 75 -7.71 -5.62 2.40
C SER A 75 -6.38 -6.00 3.03
N MET A 76 -5.75 -5.08 3.76
CA MET A 76 -4.47 -5.29 4.44
C MET A 76 -4.63 -5.45 5.96
N MET A 77 -5.86 -5.64 6.45
CA MET A 77 -6.08 -5.92 7.88
C MET A 77 -5.47 -7.29 8.26
N PRO A 78 -4.88 -7.42 9.47
CA PRO A 78 -4.91 -6.44 10.55
C PRO A 78 -3.70 -5.47 10.51
N THR A 79 -2.77 -5.68 9.57
CA THR A 79 -1.51 -4.92 9.45
C THR A 79 -1.73 -3.46 9.10
N LEU A 80 -2.66 -3.16 8.19
CA LEU A 80 -3.09 -1.81 7.85
C LEU A 80 -4.61 -1.72 7.95
N LEU A 81 -5.07 -0.73 8.69
CA LEU A 81 -6.47 -0.46 8.96
C LEU A 81 -6.97 0.71 8.10
N VAL A 82 -8.28 0.73 7.83
CA VAL A 82 -8.93 1.87 7.17
C VAL A 82 -8.72 3.12 8.03
N GLY A 83 -8.21 4.19 7.41
CA GLY A 83 -7.87 5.42 8.13
C GLY A 83 -6.41 5.56 8.53
N ASP A 84 -5.58 4.55 8.28
CA ASP A 84 -4.14 4.68 8.43
C ASP A 84 -3.54 5.57 7.35
N PHE A 85 -2.54 6.35 7.73
CA PHE A 85 -1.69 7.08 6.82
C PHE A 85 -0.28 6.52 6.89
N ILE A 86 0.18 5.97 5.78
CA ILE A 86 1.48 5.33 5.65
C ILE A 86 2.48 6.24 4.92
N LEU A 87 3.75 6.11 5.28
CA LEU A 87 4.88 6.66 4.54
C LEU A 87 5.45 5.58 3.64
N VAL A 88 5.64 5.94 2.36
CA VAL A 88 6.15 5.03 1.33
C VAL A 88 7.52 5.52 0.89
N ASN A 89 8.53 4.64 1.02
CA ASN A 89 9.86 4.86 0.49
C ASN A 89 9.90 4.50 -1.00
N LYS A 90 10.08 5.51 -1.85
CA LYS A 90 10.14 5.32 -3.31
C LYS A 90 11.48 4.80 -3.79
N PHE A 91 12.58 5.20 -3.12
CA PHE A 91 13.93 4.76 -3.49
C PHE A 91 14.15 3.26 -3.33
N ALA A 92 13.33 2.58 -2.51
CA ALA A 92 13.43 1.14 -2.30
C ALA A 92 13.43 0.35 -3.63
N TYR A 93 12.71 0.85 -4.65
CA TYR A 93 12.55 0.18 -5.94
C TYR A 93 13.00 1.05 -7.13
N GLY A 94 14.03 1.88 -6.90
CA GLY A 94 14.64 2.72 -7.94
C GLY A 94 14.18 4.17 -7.96
N ILE A 95 14.92 4.99 -8.70
CA ILE A 95 14.61 6.41 -8.91
C ILE A 95 13.57 6.51 -10.02
N LYS A 96 12.43 7.12 -9.71
CA LYS A 96 11.35 7.36 -10.68
C LYS A 96 11.29 8.84 -11.02
N ASN A 97 10.86 9.14 -12.25
CA ASN A 97 10.53 10.50 -12.63
C ASN A 97 9.35 11.01 -11.77
N PRO A 98 9.47 12.15 -11.07
CA PRO A 98 8.43 12.63 -10.17
C PRO A 98 7.12 13.01 -10.88
N ILE A 99 7.17 13.26 -12.20
CA ILE A 99 6.01 13.64 -13.01
C ILE A 99 5.41 12.41 -13.69
N THR A 100 6.22 11.64 -14.42
CA THR A 100 5.76 10.51 -15.25
C THR A 100 5.81 9.15 -14.56
N GLN A 101 6.45 9.06 -13.39
CA GLN A 101 6.65 7.84 -12.59
C GLN A 101 7.40 6.69 -13.30
N ASN A 102 7.99 6.93 -14.47
CA ASN A 102 8.85 5.97 -15.14
C ASN A 102 10.16 5.77 -14.36
N THR A 103 10.64 4.53 -14.27
CA THR A 103 11.90 4.18 -13.64
C THR A 103 13.08 4.67 -14.48
N ILE A 104 13.97 5.45 -13.86
CA ILE A 104 15.18 6.00 -14.48
C ILE A 104 16.37 5.10 -14.12
N ILE A 105 16.44 4.63 -12.87
CA ILE A 105 17.52 3.77 -12.36
C ILE A 105 16.89 2.71 -11.46
N ASN A 106 17.09 1.43 -11.77
CA ASN A 106 16.63 0.31 -10.95
C ASN A 106 17.68 0.05 -9.85
N ILE A 107 17.35 0.40 -8.60
CA ILE A 107 18.30 0.37 -7.46
C ILE A 107 17.96 -0.78 -6.50
N GLY A 108 16.76 -1.36 -6.59
CA GLY A 108 16.35 -2.47 -5.75
C GLY A 108 15.09 -3.15 -6.27
N HIS A 109 14.90 -4.40 -5.87
CA HIS A 109 13.69 -5.18 -6.13
C HIS A 109 12.95 -5.43 -4.80
N PRO A 110 11.61 -5.51 -4.83
CA PRO A 110 10.83 -5.97 -3.69
C PRO A 110 11.31 -7.30 -3.17
N LYS A 111 11.39 -7.41 -1.85
CA LYS A 111 11.64 -8.67 -1.16
C LYS A 111 10.32 -9.32 -0.82
N ARG A 112 10.35 -10.64 -0.64
CA ARG A 112 9.19 -11.38 -0.15
C ARG A 112 8.78 -10.84 1.22
N GLY A 113 7.47 -10.72 1.43
CA GLY A 113 6.90 -10.14 2.64
C GLY A 113 6.88 -8.62 2.66
N ASP A 114 7.49 -7.91 1.70
CA ASP A 114 7.41 -6.45 1.64
C ASP A 114 5.97 -6.00 1.35
N ILE A 115 5.52 -4.93 2.04
CA ILE A 115 4.27 -4.26 1.74
C ILE A 115 4.55 -3.18 0.72
N VAL A 116 3.92 -3.29 -0.44
CA VAL A 116 4.21 -2.47 -1.60
C VAL A 116 2.99 -1.71 -2.05
N VAL A 117 3.21 -0.43 -2.33
CA VAL A 117 2.25 0.44 -3.01
C VAL A 117 2.54 0.37 -4.50
N PHE A 118 1.52 0.13 -5.32
CA PHE A 118 1.64 0.02 -6.77
C PHE A 118 0.38 0.55 -7.48
N GLN A 119 0.52 0.89 -8.75
CA GLN A 119 -0.59 1.24 -9.62
C GLN A 119 -1.27 -0.03 -10.15
N TYR A 120 -2.59 -0.11 -10.05
CA TYR A 120 -3.34 -1.28 -10.50
C TYR A 120 -3.10 -1.56 -12.01
N PRO A 121 -2.70 -2.79 -12.42
CA PRO A 121 -2.29 -3.06 -13.80
C PRO A 121 -3.31 -2.73 -14.88
N TYR A 122 -4.60 -2.94 -14.61
CA TYR A 122 -5.67 -2.67 -15.57
C TYR A 122 -6.18 -1.22 -15.54
N ASN A 123 -5.95 -0.50 -14.44
CA ASN A 123 -6.31 0.91 -14.32
C ASN A 123 -5.30 1.65 -13.44
N THR A 124 -4.31 2.26 -14.07
CA THR A 124 -3.20 2.96 -13.41
C THR A 124 -3.62 4.19 -12.61
N LYS A 125 -4.87 4.66 -12.75
CA LYS A 125 -5.43 5.73 -11.92
C LYS A 125 -5.70 5.29 -10.48
N GLN A 126 -5.80 3.99 -10.24
CA GLN A 126 -6.02 3.42 -8.91
C GLN A 126 -4.71 2.92 -8.31
N THR A 127 -4.49 3.24 -7.03
CA THR A 127 -3.34 2.78 -6.27
C THR A 127 -3.77 1.70 -5.29
N TYR A 128 -3.01 0.61 -5.25
CA TYR A 128 -3.24 -0.54 -4.38
C TYR A 128 -2.06 -0.71 -3.43
N VAL A 129 -2.35 -1.25 -2.26
CA VAL A 129 -1.36 -1.67 -1.26
C VAL A 129 -1.58 -3.14 -0.98
N LYS A 130 -0.53 -3.95 -1.18
CA LYS A 130 -0.54 -5.40 -0.97
C LYS A 130 0.82 -5.88 -0.49
N ARG A 131 0.88 -7.11 0.04
CA ARG A 131 2.13 -7.79 0.39
C ARG A 131 2.65 -8.60 -0.79
N VAL A 132 3.96 -8.54 -1.01
CA VAL A 132 4.67 -9.33 -2.02
C VAL A 132 4.77 -10.76 -1.52
N ILE A 133 4.03 -11.66 -2.16
CA ILE A 133 4.05 -13.08 -1.84
C ILE A 133 4.95 -13.85 -2.80
N GLY A 134 4.88 -13.57 -4.10
CA GLY A 134 5.69 -14.24 -5.13
C GLY A 134 6.61 -13.27 -5.86
N LEU A 135 7.85 -13.71 -6.06
CA LEU A 135 8.90 -13.02 -6.81
C LEU A 135 9.03 -13.63 -8.22
N PRO A 136 9.69 -12.94 -9.16
CA PRO A 136 9.94 -13.45 -10.51
C PRO A 136 10.49 -14.88 -10.52
N GLY A 137 9.80 -15.79 -11.21
CA GLY A 137 10.18 -17.19 -11.35
C GLY A 137 9.68 -18.14 -10.27
N ASP A 138 8.92 -17.66 -9.27
CA ASP A 138 8.32 -18.51 -8.26
C ASP A 138 7.09 -19.26 -8.79
N LEU A 139 6.88 -20.48 -8.32
CA LEU A 139 5.58 -21.14 -8.35
C LEU A 139 4.91 -20.90 -6.99
N VAL A 140 3.79 -20.19 -7.00
CA VAL A 140 2.97 -19.89 -5.83
C VAL A 140 1.72 -20.77 -5.91
N SER A 141 1.51 -21.59 -4.89
CA SER A 141 0.30 -22.42 -4.75
C SER A 141 -0.50 -21.92 -3.54
N TYR A 142 -1.82 -21.75 -3.70
CA TYR A 142 -2.73 -21.35 -2.62
C TYR A 142 -3.79 -22.43 -2.41
N ASP A 143 -3.94 -22.86 -1.16
CA ASP A 143 -5.01 -23.75 -0.73
C ASP A 143 -6.20 -22.91 -0.21
N PRO A 144 -7.34 -22.89 -0.91
CA PRO A 144 -8.50 -22.10 -0.51
C PRO A 144 -9.22 -22.63 0.74
N ILE A 145 -9.00 -23.89 1.14
CA ILE A 145 -9.64 -24.53 2.30
C ILE A 145 -8.91 -24.14 3.58
N VAL A 146 -7.58 -24.34 3.61
CA VAL A 146 -6.77 -24.00 4.79
C VAL A 146 -6.25 -22.57 4.75
N LYS A 147 -6.34 -21.90 3.59
CA LYS A 147 -5.91 -20.51 3.34
C LYS A 147 -4.40 -20.30 3.49
N HIS A 148 -3.64 -21.37 3.27
CA HIS A 148 -2.18 -21.39 3.32
C HIS A 148 -1.60 -21.25 1.91
N ILE A 149 -0.39 -20.70 1.84
CA ILE A 149 0.41 -20.57 0.62
C ILE A 149 1.63 -21.48 0.70
N THR A 150 2.04 -22.00 -0.44
CA THR A 150 3.28 -22.74 -0.64
C THR A 150 4.04 -22.12 -1.80
N ILE A 151 5.36 -22.00 -1.65
CA ILE A 151 6.19 -21.28 -2.62
C ILE A 151 7.40 -22.12 -3.01
N LYS A 152 7.56 -22.34 -4.32
CA LYS A 152 8.68 -23.03 -4.93
C LYS A 152 9.46 -22.06 -5.82
N PRO A 153 10.64 -21.57 -5.39
CA PRO A 153 11.36 -20.56 -6.14
C PRO A 153 12.10 -21.13 -7.35
N GLY A 154 12.20 -20.36 -8.43
CA GLY A 154 13.00 -20.71 -9.62
C GLY A 154 12.41 -21.79 -10.52
N TRP A 155 11.08 -21.92 -10.56
CA TRP A 155 10.37 -22.95 -11.34
C TRP A 155 10.53 -22.79 -12.86
N VAL A 156 10.72 -21.57 -13.36
CA VAL A 156 10.69 -21.23 -14.80
C VAL A 156 11.79 -21.88 -15.64
N ASN A 157 12.88 -22.38 -15.05
CA ASN A 157 14.01 -22.89 -15.84
C ASN A 157 13.94 -24.38 -16.23
N HIS A 158 12.90 -25.13 -15.86
CA HIS A 158 12.74 -26.59 -16.09
C HIS A 158 13.92 -27.51 -15.65
N ASN A 159 15.07 -26.95 -15.30
CA ASN A 159 16.14 -27.60 -14.58
C ASN A 159 15.69 -27.72 -13.13
N THR A 160 15.16 -28.89 -12.83
CA THR A 160 14.81 -29.46 -11.52
C THR A 160 16.01 -29.57 -10.57
N SER A 161 16.88 -28.56 -10.54
CA SER A 161 17.86 -28.41 -9.47
C SER A 161 17.13 -27.87 -8.25
N LYS A 162 16.53 -28.80 -7.50
CA LYS A 162 16.07 -28.71 -6.10
C LYS A 162 16.41 -27.36 -5.43
N LYS A 163 15.65 -26.30 -5.70
CA LYS A 163 15.55 -25.23 -4.72
C LYS A 163 14.55 -25.71 -3.68
N SER A 164 15.00 -25.80 -2.44
CA SER A 164 14.16 -26.15 -1.30
C SER A 164 12.94 -25.23 -1.29
N GLU A 165 11.76 -25.81 -1.05
CA GLU A 165 10.54 -25.05 -0.76
C GLU A 165 10.87 -23.98 0.28
N ILE A 166 10.36 -22.76 0.06
CA ILE A 166 10.52 -21.71 1.06
C ILE A 166 9.67 -22.13 2.25
N ALA A 167 10.28 -22.15 3.44
CA ALA A 167 9.57 -22.49 4.67
C ALA A 167 8.51 -21.42 4.94
N VAL A 168 7.26 -21.73 4.64
CA VAL A 168 6.09 -20.96 5.06
C VAL A 168 5.49 -21.67 6.25
N THR A 169 5.44 -20.99 7.39
CA THR A 169 4.90 -21.55 8.63
C THR A 169 3.76 -20.71 9.16
N TYR A 170 2.81 -21.37 9.81
CA TYR A 170 1.63 -20.76 10.39
C TYR A 170 1.59 -21.01 11.89
N SER A 171 1.20 -20.01 12.67
CA SER A 171 0.85 -20.21 14.07
C SER A 171 -0.52 -20.88 14.20
N ASP A 172 -0.85 -21.26 15.43
CA ASP A 172 -2.22 -21.65 15.77
C ASP A 172 -3.22 -20.54 15.44
N ILE A 173 -4.42 -20.96 15.06
CA ILE A 173 -5.51 -20.08 14.69
C ILE A 173 -6.22 -19.60 15.97
N THR A 174 -6.39 -18.29 16.09
CA THR A 174 -7.07 -17.65 17.23
C THR A 174 -8.20 -16.74 16.75
N LEU A 175 -9.10 -16.36 17.65
CA LEU A 175 -10.14 -15.36 17.36
C LEU A 175 -9.50 -13.97 17.29
N SER A 176 -9.78 -13.22 16.23
CA SER A 176 -9.31 -11.84 16.09
C SER A 176 -10.16 -10.84 16.89
N ASP A 177 -9.70 -9.60 17.00
CA ASP A 177 -10.48 -8.49 17.57
C ASP A 177 -11.48 -7.88 16.58
N PHE A 178 -11.52 -8.38 15.35
CA PHE A 178 -12.31 -7.82 14.26
C PHE A 178 -13.57 -8.63 14.00
N VAL A 179 -14.68 -7.90 13.89
CA VAL A 179 -15.97 -8.45 13.49
C VAL A 179 -16.39 -7.79 12.19
N GLN A 180 -16.68 -8.63 11.20
CA GLN A 180 -17.22 -8.21 9.91
C GLN A 180 -18.75 -8.20 9.99
N ASN A 181 -19.35 -7.05 9.74
CA ASN A 181 -20.79 -6.92 9.66
C ASN A 181 -21.22 -7.12 8.21
N LEU A 182 -22.00 -8.16 7.95
CA LEU A 182 -22.56 -8.49 6.64
C LEU A 182 -23.93 -7.81 6.53
N ASN A 183 -23.96 -6.64 5.90
CA ASN A 183 -25.21 -5.97 5.57
C ASN A 183 -25.58 -6.29 4.11
N THR A 184 -26.65 -7.06 3.92
CA THR A 184 -27.24 -7.29 2.60
C THR A 184 -28.34 -6.24 2.39
N ASP A 185 -28.00 -5.12 1.76
CA ASP A 185 -29.02 -4.32 1.09
C ASP A 185 -29.43 -5.05 -0.21
N ASN A 186 -30.65 -4.86 -0.71
CA ASN A 186 -31.24 -5.57 -1.86
C ASN A 186 -30.53 -5.37 -3.23
N HIS A 187 -29.33 -4.78 -3.22
CA HIS A 187 -28.42 -4.71 -4.36
C HIS A 187 -27.14 -5.45 -3.95
N CYS A 188 -26.61 -6.30 -4.83
CA CYS A 188 -25.46 -7.21 -4.58
C CYS A 188 -24.11 -6.52 -4.25
N TYR A 189 -24.10 -5.41 -3.54
CA TYR A 189 -22.95 -4.76 -2.95
C TYR A 189 -22.98 -5.00 -1.44
N THR A 190 -22.11 -5.90 -0.96
CA THR A 190 -21.89 -6.08 0.48
C THR A 190 -21.06 -4.90 0.99
N ASN A 191 -21.69 -3.94 1.66
CA ASN A 191 -20.96 -2.95 2.45
C ASN A 191 -20.47 -3.64 3.74
N ASN A 192 -19.22 -4.09 3.72
CA ASN A 192 -18.61 -4.76 4.87
C ASN A 192 -18.00 -3.71 5.80
N ASN A 193 -18.67 -3.45 6.92
CA ASN A 193 -18.12 -2.61 7.99
C ASN A 193 -17.38 -3.48 9.00
N PHE A 194 -16.19 -3.07 9.43
CA PHE A 194 -15.38 -3.81 10.39
C PHE A 194 -15.38 -3.08 11.74
N THR A 195 -15.90 -3.73 12.78
CA THR A 195 -15.86 -3.20 14.14
C THR A 195 -14.76 -3.87 14.94
N GLN A 196 -13.89 -3.07 15.54
CA GLN A 196 -12.91 -3.51 16.53
C GLN A 196 -13.57 -3.47 17.91
N GLN A 197 -13.55 -4.60 18.63
CA GLN A 197 -14.18 -4.85 19.94
C GLN A 197 -15.69 -5.14 19.95
N ILE A 198 -16.04 -6.38 20.34
CA ILE A 198 -17.33 -6.74 20.95
C ILE A 198 -17.03 -7.69 22.13
N LYS A 199 -17.48 -7.34 23.35
CA LYS A 199 -17.58 -8.29 24.48
C LYS A 199 -18.44 -9.47 24.02
N ILE A 200 -18.03 -10.71 24.33
CA ILE A 200 -18.47 -12.01 23.78
C ILE A 200 -20.01 -12.29 23.81
N ASP A 201 -20.85 -11.37 24.26
CA ASP A 201 -22.20 -11.69 24.73
C ASP A 201 -23.35 -11.65 23.71
N ARG A 202 -23.12 -11.54 22.39
CA ARG A 202 -24.10 -11.88 21.33
C ARG A 202 -23.57 -11.61 19.91
N LEU A 203 -23.03 -12.61 19.23
CA LEU A 203 -22.86 -12.60 17.77
C LEU A 203 -24.22 -12.87 17.13
N PHE A 204 -24.89 -11.81 16.63
CA PHE A 204 -26.07 -11.96 15.77
C PHE A 204 -25.68 -12.62 14.45
N CYS A 205 -26.58 -13.35 13.78
CA CYS A 205 -26.34 -14.09 12.52
C CYS A 205 -25.80 -13.25 11.34
N ARG A 206 -25.67 -11.92 11.49
CA ARG A 206 -25.12 -10.99 10.49
C ARG A 206 -23.68 -10.54 10.77
N ASN A 207 -23.15 -10.87 11.94
CA ASN A 207 -21.83 -10.44 12.37
C ASN A 207 -20.93 -11.66 12.46
N VAL A 208 -19.84 -11.67 11.69
CA VAL A 208 -18.89 -12.78 11.65
C VAL A 208 -17.58 -12.32 12.27
N ARG A 209 -17.18 -12.96 13.36
CA ARG A 209 -15.87 -12.73 13.96
C ARG A 209 -14.79 -13.38 13.10
N LEU A 210 -13.78 -12.60 12.72
CA LEU A 210 -12.68 -13.10 11.88
C LEU A 210 -11.71 -13.94 12.72
N LEU A 211 -11.10 -14.92 12.08
CA LEU A 211 -9.98 -15.69 12.60
C LEU A 211 -8.67 -15.01 12.22
N GLN A 212 -7.64 -15.23 13.04
CA GLN A 212 -6.30 -14.71 12.83
C GLN A 212 -5.25 -15.79 13.10
N CYS A 213 -4.19 -15.78 12.30
CA CYS A 213 -2.93 -16.47 12.62
C CYS A 213 -1.74 -15.64 12.13
N GLN A 214 -0.55 -15.99 12.60
CA GLN A 214 0.72 -15.45 12.09
C GLN A 214 1.23 -16.33 10.96
N GLU A 215 1.57 -15.70 9.84
CA GLU A 215 2.25 -16.32 8.71
C GLU A 215 3.70 -15.81 8.66
N SER A 216 4.64 -16.76 8.63
CA SER A 216 6.07 -16.46 8.39
C SER A 216 6.42 -16.75 6.94
N LEU A 217 6.81 -15.72 6.21
CA LEU A 217 7.27 -15.81 4.82
C LEU A 217 8.74 -15.46 4.74
N ASP A 218 9.59 -16.46 4.56
CA ASP A 218 11.04 -16.23 4.40
C ASP A 218 11.63 -15.42 5.57
N GLY A 219 11.16 -15.71 6.79
CA GLY A 219 11.53 -15.00 8.03
C GLY A 219 10.73 -13.73 8.32
N VAL A 220 9.88 -13.25 7.41
CA VAL A 220 8.98 -12.11 7.64
C VAL A 220 7.67 -12.60 8.25
N VAL A 221 7.51 -12.42 9.55
CA VAL A 221 6.29 -12.78 10.29
C VAL A 221 5.28 -11.64 10.24
N HIS A 222 4.05 -11.94 9.84
CA HIS A 222 2.94 -10.99 9.83
C HIS A 222 1.62 -11.69 10.16
N ASN A 223 0.60 -10.92 10.52
CA ASN A 223 -0.72 -11.45 10.83
C ASN A 223 -1.60 -11.47 9.58
N ILE A 224 -2.42 -12.51 9.45
CA ILE A 224 -3.44 -12.61 8.41
C ILE A 224 -4.82 -12.78 9.02
N LEU A 225 -5.84 -12.23 8.37
CA LEU A 225 -7.25 -12.41 8.74
C LEU A 225 -7.98 -13.27 7.71
N PHE A 226 -8.91 -14.08 8.19
CA PHE A 226 -9.78 -14.86 7.34
C PHE A 226 -11.12 -15.15 8.03
N LEU A 227 -12.14 -15.37 7.22
CA LEU A 227 -13.44 -15.85 7.66
C LEU A 227 -13.32 -17.28 8.20
N PRO A 228 -14.04 -17.60 9.29
CA PRO A 228 -14.22 -18.99 9.69
C PRO A 228 -14.84 -19.78 8.55
N LYS A 229 -14.55 -21.08 8.49
CA LYS A 229 -15.26 -21.99 7.57
C LYS A 229 -16.73 -21.93 7.95
N LEU A 230 -17.56 -21.36 7.07
CA LEU A 230 -19.00 -21.53 7.14
C LEU A 230 -19.26 -22.90 6.54
N ASP A 231 -19.78 -23.83 7.33
CA ASP A 231 -20.28 -25.10 6.80
C ASP A 231 -21.38 -24.76 5.78
N GLN A 232 -21.02 -24.81 4.50
CA GLN A 232 -21.96 -24.66 3.41
C GLN A 232 -22.38 -26.05 2.97
N ASP A 233 -23.68 -26.32 3.06
CA ASP A 233 -24.32 -27.57 2.69
C ASP A 233 -23.74 -28.21 1.42
N GLN A 234 -23.47 -29.51 1.51
CA GLN A 234 -22.82 -30.38 0.51
C GLN A 234 -23.63 -30.57 -0.79
N SER A 235 -24.61 -29.72 -1.11
CA SER A 235 -25.60 -29.99 -2.16
C SER A 235 -25.17 -29.59 -3.58
N ASN A 236 -23.99 -29.01 -3.80
CA ASN A 236 -23.50 -28.60 -5.13
C ASN A 236 -22.04 -29.01 -5.40
N ILE A 237 -21.78 -30.31 -5.37
CA ILE A 237 -20.44 -30.92 -5.53
C ILE A 237 -19.74 -30.52 -6.85
N ASN A 238 -20.47 -30.35 -7.95
CA ASN A 238 -19.87 -30.11 -9.27
C ASN A 238 -19.31 -28.68 -9.46
N ASN A 239 -19.92 -27.66 -8.83
CA ASN A 239 -19.37 -26.29 -8.82
C ASN A 239 -18.34 -26.10 -7.70
N GLN A 240 -18.39 -26.95 -6.66
CA GLN A 240 -17.47 -26.93 -5.52
C GLN A 240 -16.08 -27.48 -5.87
N LEU A 241 -15.95 -28.44 -6.79
CA LEU A 241 -14.64 -29.00 -7.16
C LEU A 241 -13.65 -27.94 -7.66
N ALA A 242 -14.11 -26.93 -8.41
CA ALA A 242 -13.27 -25.80 -8.83
C ALA A 242 -12.89 -24.84 -7.68
N ALA A 243 -13.71 -24.76 -6.63
CA ALA A 243 -13.41 -24.01 -5.41
C ALA A 243 -12.38 -24.71 -4.51
N TYR A 244 -12.21 -26.03 -4.68
CA TYR A 244 -11.26 -26.87 -3.94
C TYR A 244 -9.98 -27.20 -4.69
N MET A 245 -9.86 -26.79 -5.96
CA MET A 245 -8.59 -26.94 -6.68
C MET A 245 -7.54 -26.01 -6.10
N LEU A 246 -6.38 -26.58 -5.79
CA LEU A 246 -5.16 -25.82 -5.54
C LEU A 246 -4.95 -24.87 -6.72
N ARG A 247 -4.81 -23.59 -6.40
CA ARG A 247 -4.57 -22.57 -7.41
C ARG A 247 -3.08 -22.32 -7.47
N GLU A 248 -2.50 -22.55 -8.63
CA GLU A 248 -1.07 -22.39 -8.84
C GLU A 248 -0.79 -21.30 -9.88
N TRP A 249 0.22 -20.50 -9.60
CA TRP A 249 0.68 -19.42 -10.48
C TRP A 249 2.19 -19.45 -10.59
N ILE A 250 2.69 -19.48 -11.81
CA ILE A 250 4.10 -19.25 -12.10
C ILE A 250 4.26 -17.76 -12.33
N VAL A 251 5.02 -17.09 -11.46
CA VAL A 251 5.26 -15.66 -11.53
C VAL A 251 6.20 -15.36 -12.71
N PRO A 252 5.77 -14.57 -13.72
CA PRO A 252 6.62 -14.22 -14.85
C PRO A 252 7.83 -13.37 -14.44
N GLN A 253 8.80 -13.26 -15.34
CA GLN A 253 9.91 -12.32 -15.17
C GLN A 253 9.38 -10.87 -15.09
N ASP A 254 10.05 -10.04 -14.28
CA ASP A 254 9.69 -8.62 -14.01
C ASP A 254 8.27 -8.41 -13.47
N GLN A 255 7.68 -9.45 -12.86
CA GLN A 255 6.34 -9.40 -12.27
C GLN A 255 6.33 -9.96 -10.85
N TYR A 256 5.32 -9.57 -10.10
CA TYR A 256 5.17 -9.91 -8.68
C TYR A 256 3.76 -10.43 -8.41
N PHE A 257 3.66 -11.44 -7.56
CA PHE A 257 2.38 -11.95 -7.06
C PHE A 257 2.08 -11.30 -5.71
N MET A 258 0.98 -10.57 -5.64
CA MET A 258 0.61 -9.71 -4.52
C MET A 258 -0.64 -10.27 -3.83
N MET A 259 -0.66 -10.29 -2.49
CA MET A 259 -1.86 -10.65 -1.72
C MET A 259 -2.12 -9.67 -0.59
N GLY A 260 -3.39 -9.58 -0.19
CA GLY A 260 -3.78 -8.86 1.02
C GLY A 260 -3.70 -9.74 2.27
N ASP A 261 -3.37 -9.12 3.40
CA ASP A 261 -3.32 -9.80 4.70
C ASP A 261 -4.73 -10.19 5.17
N ASN A 262 -5.78 -9.47 4.73
CA ASN A 262 -7.17 -9.87 4.92
C ASN A 262 -7.60 -10.80 3.78
N ARG A 263 -7.29 -12.09 3.94
CA ARG A 263 -7.26 -13.11 2.88
C ARG A 263 -8.57 -13.26 2.13
N ASP A 264 -9.71 -13.13 2.81
CA ASP A 264 -11.03 -13.27 2.16
C ASP A 264 -11.66 -11.93 1.75
N ASN A 265 -11.11 -10.81 2.21
CA ASN A 265 -11.59 -9.46 1.87
C ASN A 265 -10.53 -8.68 1.08
N SER A 266 -9.85 -9.35 0.16
CA SER A 266 -8.80 -8.75 -0.67
C SER A 266 -8.96 -9.12 -2.13
N SER A 267 -9.19 -8.11 -2.98
CA SER A 267 -9.05 -8.24 -4.43
C SER A 267 -7.57 -8.06 -4.81
N ASP A 268 -6.89 -9.17 -5.05
CA ASP A 268 -5.45 -9.24 -5.29
C ASP A 268 -5.07 -10.22 -6.44
N SER A 269 -3.80 -10.60 -6.54
CA SER A 269 -3.29 -11.37 -7.67
C SER A 269 -3.98 -12.71 -7.90
N ARG A 270 -4.67 -13.25 -6.89
CA ARG A 270 -5.51 -14.45 -7.03
C ARG A 270 -6.69 -14.26 -7.99
N TYR A 271 -7.10 -13.02 -8.22
CA TYR A 271 -8.27 -12.65 -9.03
C TYR A 271 -7.90 -11.96 -10.34
N TRP A 272 -6.90 -11.08 -10.31
CA TRP A 272 -6.53 -10.24 -11.45
C TRP A 272 -5.08 -10.45 -11.94
N GLY A 273 -4.34 -11.40 -11.38
CA GLY A 273 -3.00 -11.76 -11.87
C GLY A 273 -1.88 -10.87 -11.35
N PHE A 274 -0.77 -10.78 -12.08
CA PHE A 274 0.50 -10.26 -11.54
C PHE A 274 0.65 -8.74 -11.69
N VAL A 275 1.58 -8.18 -10.91
CA VAL A 275 1.95 -6.75 -10.98
C VAL A 275 3.29 -6.59 -11.67
N PRO A 276 3.37 -5.90 -12.82
CA PRO A 276 4.65 -5.57 -13.45
C PRO A 276 5.53 -4.66 -12.58
N GLU A 277 6.85 -4.81 -12.67
CA GLU A 277 7.81 -4.00 -11.90
C GLU A 277 7.63 -2.49 -12.10
N LYS A 278 7.33 -2.07 -13.34
CA LYS A 278 7.07 -0.66 -13.67
C LYS A 278 5.86 -0.06 -12.94
N ASN A 279 4.91 -0.90 -12.49
CA ASN A 279 3.71 -0.45 -11.78
C ASN A 279 3.98 -0.21 -10.29
N LEU A 280 5.08 -0.73 -9.75
CA LEU A 280 5.42 -0.51 -8.35
C LEU A 280 5.63 0.99 -8.12
N VAL A 281 5.29 1.48 -6.93
CA VAL A 281 5.53 2.87 -6.52
C VAL A 281 6.63 2.90 -5.47
N GLY A 282 6.49 2.15 -4.38
CA GLY A 282 7.48 2.09 -3.30
C GLY A 282 7.08 1.16 -2.16
N LYS A 283 7.96 1.02 -1.16
CA LYS A 283 7.76 0.18 0.03
C LYS A 283 7.08 0.97 1.13
N ALA A 284 6.00 0.44 1.71
CA ALA A 284 5.40 1.01 2.92
C ALA A 284 6.31 0.72 4.13
N ILE A 285 6.66 1.75 4.90
CA ILE A 285 7.65 1.62 6.00
C ILE A 285 7.08 1.97 7.38
N ILE A 286 6.22 2.98 7.47
CA ILE A 286 5.77 3.57 8.74
C ILE A 286 4.31 4.00 8.61
N ILE A 287 3.51 3.75 9.64
CA ILE A 287 2.23 4.44 9.87
C ILE A 287 2.54 5.67 10.71
N TRP A 288 2.35 6.87 10.15
CA TRP A 288 2.71 8.11 10.84
C TRP A 288 1.52 8.79 11.54
N ILE A 289 0.30 8.50 11.09
CA ILE A 289 -0.93 8.85 11.79
C ILE A 289 -2.01 7.81 11.45
N SER A 290 -2.90 7.53 12.39
CA SER A 290 -4.00 6.58 12.20
C SER A 290 -5.27 7.17 12.78
N PHE A 291 -6.31 7.28 11.96
CA PHE A 291 -7.62 7.73 12.39
C PHE A 291 -8.57 6.56 12.51
N ASP A 292 -9.37 6.54 13.58
CA ASP A 292 -10.47 5.61 13.68
C ASP A 292 -11.60 6.04 12.76
N LYS A 293 -11.84 5.25 11.70
CA LYS A 293 -12.90 5.49 10.71
C LYS A 293 -13.24 4.20 9.96
N GLN A 294 -14.43 4.19 9.37
CA GLN A 294 -14.85 3.18 8.40
C GLN A 294 -14.70 3.71 6.96
N GLU A 295 -14.88 2.82 5.99
CA GLU A 295 -14.85 3.17 4.57
C GLU A 295 -15.97 4.18 4.26
N GLY A 296 -15.61 5.28 3.58
CA GLY A 296 -16.56 6.35 3.25
C GLY A 296 -17.01 7.25 4.42
N GLN A 297 -16.54 7.03 5.66
CA GLN A 297 -16.97 7.79 6.84
C GLN A 297 -15.92 8.81 7.34
N TRP A 298 -16.40 9.81 8.08
CA TRP A 298 -15.57 10.77 8.81
C TRP A 298 -14.90 10.09 10.02
N PRO A 299 -13.68 10.52 10.40
CA PRO A 299 -12.97 9.95 11.53
C PRO A 299 -13.61 10.34 12.85
N THR A 300 -13.68 9.36 13.76
CA THR A 300 -14.24 9.50 15.12
C THR A 300 -13.16 9.72 16.18
N GLY A 301 -11.90 9.36 15.88
CA GLY A 301 -10.79 9.49 16.82
C GLY A 301 -9.43 9.20 16.19
N ILE A 302 -8.38 9.15 17.02
CA ILE A 302 -7.00 8.86 16.61
C ILE A 302 -6.54 7.57 17.31
N ARG A 303 -5.98 6.63 16.55
CA ARG A 303 -5.43 5.36 17.05
C ARG A 303 -3.92 5.49 17.26
N PHE A 304 -3.51 6.08 18.40
CA PHE A 304 -2.09 6.31 18.70
C PHE A 304 -1.27 5.01 18.79
N SER A 305 -1.87 3.91 19.23
CA SER A 305 -1.20 2.60 19.33
C SER A 305 -0.77 2.01 17.98
N HIS A 306 -1.33 2.50 16.87
CA HIS A 306 -1.03 2.01 15.53
C HIS A 306 0.10 2.80 14.83
N ILE A 307 0.58 3.89 15.45
CA ILE A 307 1.68 4.69 14.90
C ILE A 307 3.00 3.96 15.15
N GLY A 308 3.75 3.70 14.09
CA GLY A 308 5.02 2.98 14.20
C GLY A 308 5.48 2.33 12.90
N GLY A 309 6.53 1.52 13.01
CA GLY A 309 7.04 0.73 11.89
C GLY A 309 6.07 -0.39 11.51
N ILE A 310 5.92 -0.63 10.21
CA ILE A 310 5.07 -1.70 9.68
C ILE A 310 5.86 -3.01 9.64
N ARG A 311 5.25 -4.12 10.04
CA ARG A 311 5.81 -5.48 9.99
C ARG A 311 4.83 -6.41 9.27
#